data_AF-A0A536PJF4-F1
#
_entry.id   AF-A0A536PJF4-F1
#
_cell.length_a   1.000
_cell.length_b   1.000
_cell.length_c   1.000
_cell.angle_alpha   90.00
_cell.angle_beta   90.00
_cell.angle_gamma   90.00
#
_symmetry.space_group_name_H-M   'P 1'
#
loop_
_entity.id
_entity.type
_entity.pdbx_description
1 polymer ?
#
loop_
_entity_poly.entity_id
_entity_poly.type
_entity_poly.pdbx_seq_one_letter_code
_entity_poly.pdbx_strand_id
1 'polypeptide(L)'
;MLRTVTVPPSSDEVARAADEVSGGALSGALVERWPRGRSHHAYLLTMPTGERFLFKVHKRPHPGRMRRFLNLAELMREQAVPHPTVRWSDFERRTLAAPYFIQDFITGEDAARSLTALSFTDQNRVGTELANGLRSLHAVAYVDTPVPWAAELDDRMRTRAVECRTLDALDVAGQERVLAHYEDRQWALEDVPR
;
A
#
# COMPACT_ATOMS: atom_id res chain seq x y z
N MET A 1 9.45 21.03 -16.16
CA MET A 1 10.36 20.78 -15.02
C MET A 1 10.89 19.35 -15.11
N LEU A 2 12.22 19.19 -15.18
CA LEU A 2 12.87 17.87 -15.19
C LEU A 2 12.51 17.12 -13.90
N ARG A 3 11.89 15.94 -14.04
CA ARG A 3 11.47 15.07 -12.93
C ARG A 3 12.73 14.59 -12.18
N THR A 4 13.02 15.17 -11.02
CA THR A 4 14.13 14.71 -10.17
C THR A 4 13.90 13.24 -9.79
N VAL A 5 14.78 12.38 -10.28
CA VAL A 5 14.87 10.97 -9.86
C VAL A 5 15.92 10.89 -8.77
N THR A 6 15.58 10.32 -7.62
CA THR A 6 16.52 10.12 -6.52
C THR A 6 17.62 9.14 -6.94
N VAL A 7 18.82 9.33 -6.40
CA VAL A 7 19.91 8.36 -6.56
C VAL A 7 19.52 7.07 -5.81
N PRO A 8 19.67 5.87 -6.41
CA PRO A 8 19.44 4.62 -5.69
C PRO A 8 20.45 4.51 -4.53
N PRO A 9 20.00 4.27 -3.29
CA PRO A 9 20.91 4.01 -2.18
C PRO A 9 21.81 2.79 -2.43
N SER A 10 22.98 2.75 -1.82
CA SER A 10 23.83 1.56 -1.82
C SER A 10 23.21 0.44 -0.99
N SER A 11 23.67 -0.81 -1.19
CA SER A 11 23.22 -1.94 -0.35
C SER A 11 23.53 -1.71 1.13
N ASP A 12 24.67 -1.08 1.45
CA ASP A 12 25.06 -0.79 2.84
C ASP A 12 24.19 0.31 3.47
N GLU A 13 23.78 1.31 2.68
CA GLU A 13 22.82 2.32 3.13
C GLU A 13 21.45 1.68 3.40
N VAL A 14 20.99 0.78 2.53
CA VAL A 14 19.75 0.04 2.72
C VAL A 14 19.82 -0.87 3.95
N ALA A 15 20.93 -1.59 4.15
CA ALA A 15 21.13 -2.47 5.30
C ALA A 15 21.05 -1.70 6.62
N ARG A 16 21.79 -0.59 6.73
CA ARG A 16 21.76 0.28 7.92
C ARG A 16 20.37 0.88 8.17
N ALA A 17 19.73 1.39 7.11
CA ALA A 17 18.39 1.95 7.21
C ALA A 17 17.33 0.92 7.63
N ALA A 18 17.46 -0.32 7.15
CA ALA A 18 16.59 -1.43 7.52
C ALA A 18 16.80 -1.86 8.99
N ASP A 19 18.05 -1.98 9.42
CA ASP A 19 18.41 -2.29 10.81
C ASP A 19 17.85 -1.25 11.79
N GLU A 20 18.07 0.03 11.50
CA GLU A 20 17.64 1.14 12.35
C GLU A 20 16.11 1.25 12.45
N VAL A 21 15.39 1.24 11.32
CA VAL A 21 13.91 1.38 11.34
C VAL A 21 13.20 0.18 11.95
N SER A 22 13.86 -0.98 11.93
CA SER A 22 13.32 -2.22 12.49
C SER A 22 13.70 -2.44 13.96
N GLY A 23 14.49 -1.54 14.55
CA GLY A 23 14.98 -1.68 15.93
C GLY A 23 15.90 -2.90 16.11
N GLY A 24 16.67 -3.26 15.08
CA GLY A 24 17.57 -4.40 15.10
C GLY A 24 17.00 -5.70 14.52
N ALA A 25 15.70 -5.76 14.19
CA ALA A 25 15.08 -6.99 13.70
C ALA A 25 15.59 -7.45 12.33
N LEU A 26 16.12 -6.52 11.53
CA LEU A 26 16.71 -6.80 10.21
C LEU A 26 18.24 -6.78 10.22
N SER A 27 18.86 -6.85 11.40
CA SER A 27 20.31 -6.90 11.54
C SER A 27 20.88 -8.12 10.81
N GLY A 28 21.94 -7.90 10.02
CA GLY A 28 22.60 -8.97 9.26
C GLY A 28 21.85 -9.46 8.02
N ALA A 29 20.78 -8.78 7.58
CA ALA A 29 20.10 -9.11 6.33
C ALA A 29 21.03 -8.94 5.12
N LEU A 30 21.05 -9.93 4.23
CA LEU A 30 21.65 -9.79 2.90
C LEU A 30 20.78 -8.87 2.05
N VAL A 31 21.41 -7.86 1.42
CA VAL A 31 20.71 -6.86 0.61
C VAL A 31 21.06 -6.99 -0.87
N GLU A 32 20.05 -7.33 -1.67
CA GLU A 32 20.19 -7.49 -3.12
C GLU A 32 19.26 -6.54 -3.86
N ARG A 33 19.74 -5.94 -4.95
CA ARG A 33 18.91 -5.04 -5.76
C ARG A 33 17.81 -5.83 -6.47
N TRP A 34 16.56 -5.38 -6.33
CA TRP A 34 15.41 -6.02 -6.96
C TRP A 34 14.99 -5.26 -8.23
N PRO A 35 15.17 -5.85 -9.43
CA PRO A 35 15.03 -5.12 -10.69
C PRO A 35 13.57 -4.77 -11.05
N ARG A 36 12.58 -5.38 -10.39
CA ARG A 36 11.15 -5.17 -10.71
C ARG A 36 10.52 -3.94 -10.05
N GLY A 37 11.33 -3.09 -9.39
CA GLY A 37 10.87 -1.80 -8.84
C GLY A 37 10.65 -0.76 -9.94
N ARG A 38 9.41 -0.58 -10.41
CA ARG A 38 9.08 0.48 -11.41
C ARG A 38 9.17 1.88 -10.79
N SER A 39 8.30 2.19 -9.85
CA SER A 39 8.20 3.50 -9.17
C SER A 39 9.19 3.70 -8.02
N HIS A 40 9.89 2.63 -7.62
CA HIS A 40 10.76 2.59 -6.45
C HIS A 40 12.11 2.00 -6.82
N HIS A 41 13.17 2.43 -6.14
CA HIS A 41 14.38 1.63 -6.03
C HIS A 41 14.05 0.52 -5.04
N ALA A 42 14.10 -0.73 -5.49
CA ALA A 42 13.66 -1.87 -4.71
C ALA A 42 14.84 -2.79 -4.40
N TYR A 43 14.82 -3.38 -3.21
CA TYR A 43 15.83 -4.31 -2.72
C TYR A 43 15.15 -5.47 -2.01
N LEU A 44 15.65 -6.68 -2.25
CA LEU A 44 15.28 -7.87 -1.50
C LEU A 44 16.19 -7.95 -0.28
N LEU A 45 15.60 -8.02 0.90
CA LEU A 45 16.29 -8.30 2.15
C LEU A 45 16.07 -9.77 2.47
N THR A 46 17.15 -10.53 2.65
CA THR A 46 17.08 -11.94 3.03
C THR A 46 17.75 -12.11 4.38
N MET A 47 16.98 -12.52 5.39
CA MET A 47 17.47 -12.81 6.73
C MET A 47 18.26 -14.12 6.76
N PRO A 48 19.18 -14.29 7.72
CA PRO A 48 19.86 -15.58 7.93
C PRO A 48 18.90 -16.76 8.16
N THR A 49 17.70 -16.48 8.69
CA THR A 49 16.60 -17.45 8.87
C THR A 49 15.93 -17.88 7.56
N GLY A 50 16.23 -17.21 6.45
CA GLY A 50 15.58 -17.41 5.15
C GLY A 50 14.32 -16.56 4.94
N GLU A 51 13.86 -15.82 5.95
CA GLU A 51 12.78 -14.86 5.81
C GLU A 51 13.17 -13.74 4.84
N ARG A 52 12.20 -13.27 4.04
CA ARG A 52 12.44 -12.28 3.00
C ARG A 52 11.50 -11.10 3.11
N PHE A 53 12.05 -9.92 2.87
CA PHE A 53 11.32 -8.65 2.86
C PHE A 53 11.65 -7.86 1.61
N LEU A 54 10.70 -7.02 1.18
CA LEU A 54 10.90 -6.12 0.06
C LEU A 54 11.01 -4.69 0.57
N PHE A 55 12.20 -4.11 0.41
CA PHE A 55 12.52 -2.73 0.72
C PHE A 55 12.26 -1.85 -0.50
N LYS A 56 11.46 -0.78 -0.36
CA LYS A 56 11.07 0.09 -1.47
C LYS A 56 11.30 1.56 -1.14
N VAL A 57 12.25 2.18 -1.82
CA VAL A 57 12.57 3.61 -1.72
C VAL A 57 11.94 4.37 -2.88
N HIS A 58 11.30 5.50 -2.62
CA HIS A 58 10.70 6.29 -3.70
C HIS A 58 11.76 6.86 -4.65
N LYS A 59 11.61 6.57 -5.96
CA LYS A 59 12.41 7.23 -7.02
C LYS A 59 12.06 8.70 -7.16
N ARG A 60 10.82 9.06 -6.85
CA ARG A 60 10.26 10.40 -6.97
C ARG A 60 9.44 10.68 -5.71
N PRO A 61 10.04 11.29 -4.68
CA PRO A 61 9.35 11.57 -3.45
C PRO A 61 8.20 12.55 -3.73
N HIS A 62 6.97 12.12 -3.44
CA HIS A 62 5.80 12.98 -3.41
C HIS A 62 5.28 12.96 -1.97
N PRO A 63 5.25 14.10 -1.26
CA PRO A 63 5.00 14.13 0.18
C PRO A 63 3.73 13.37 0.61
N GLY A 64 2.61 13.59 -0.09
CA GLY A 64 1.35 12.91 0.26
C GLY A 64 1.21 11.46 -0.20
N ARG A 65 2.04 10.96 -1.13
CA ARG A 65 1.77 9.66 -1.78
C ARG A 65 2.15 8.47 -0.89
N MET A 66 3.28 8.59 -0.19
CA MET A 66 3.70 7.55 0.74
C MET A 66 2.75 7.47 1.93
N ARG A 67 2.39 8.62 2.53
CA ARG A 67 1.46 8.66 3.66
C ARG A 67 0.11 8.02 3.31
N ARG A 68 -0.45 8.33 2.14
CA ARG A 68 -1.68 7.67 1.64
C ARG A 68 -1.52 6.16 1.48
N PHE A 69 -0.41 5.71 0.90
CA PHE A 69 -0.12 4.29 0.75
C PHE A 69 -0.01 3.57 2.10
N LEU A 70 0.71 4.15 3.08
CA LEU A 70 0.86 3.56 4.41
C LEU A 70 -0.48 3.49 5.14
N ASN A 71 -1.29 4.55 5.07
CA ASN A 71 -2.63 4.56 5.64
C ASN A 71 -3.53 3.48 5.00
N LEU A 72 -3.51 3.36 3.67
CA LEU A 72 -4.26 2.31 2.98
C LEU A 72 -3.77 0.90 3.36
N ALA A 73 -2.45 0.69 3.48
CA ALA A 73 -1.88 -0.59 3.92
C ALA A 73 -2.34 -0.97 5.33
N GLU A 74 -2.41 0.00 6.24
CA GLU A 74 -2.93 -0.22 7.59
C GLU A 74 -4.42 -0.57 7.59
N LEU A 75 -5.25 0.16 6.84
CA LEU A 75 -6.67 -0.14 6.70
C LEU A 75 -6.92 -1.52 6.09
N MET A 76 -6.16 -1.89 5.05
CA MET A 76 -6.23 -3.22 4.44
C MET A 76 -5.87 -4.32 5.45
N ARG A 77 -4.91 -4.07 6.36
CA ARG A 77 -4.54 -5.00 7.43
C ARG A 77 -5.66 -5.13 8.47
N GLU A 78 -6.24 -4.02 8.92
CA GLU A 78 -7.36 -4.01 9.87
C GLU A 78 -8.57 -4.78 9.33
N GLN A 79 -8.81 -4.73 8.01
CA GLN A 79 -9.92 -5.43 7.35
C GLN A 79 -9.55 -6.80 6.78
N ALA A 80 -8.39 -7.35 7.12
CA ALA A 80 -7.91 -8.64 6.66
C ALA A 80 -7.93 -8.82 5.11
N VAL A 81 -7.77 -7.72 4.36
CA VAL A 81 -7.64 -7.77 2.91
C VAL A 81 -6.30 -8.41 2.56
N PRO A 82 -6.24 -9.44 1.70
CA PRO A 82 -4.97 -10.04 1.31
C PRO A 82 -4.05 -9.04 0.59
N HIS A 83 -2.96 -8.64 1.24
CA HIS A 83 -1.95 -7.74 0.67
C HIS A 83 -0.58 -8.00 1.33
N PRO A 84 0.55 -7.56 0.71
CA PRO A 84 1.83 -7.60 1.39
C PRO A 84 1.84 -6.62 2.57
N THR A 85 1.91 -7.16 3.79
CA THR A 85 1.91 -6.36 5.02
C THR A 85 3.12 -5.44 5.05
N VAL A 86 2.91 -4.14 5.26
CA VAL A 86 3.99 -3.20 5.58
C VAL A 86 4.37 -3.41 7.04
N ARG A 87 5.64 -3.74 7.29
CA ARG A 87 6.18 -4.03 8.62
C ARG A 87 6.85 -2.81 9.23
N TRP A 88 7.59 -2.08 8.40
CA TRP A 88 8.37 -0.90 8.82
C TRP A 88 8.33 0.18 7.75
N SER A 89 8.50 1.43 8.16
CA SER A 89 8.60 2.56 7.23
C SER A 89 9.34 3.73 7.84
N ASP A 90 10.10 4.44 7.01
CA ASP A 90 10.64 5.76 7.34
C ASP A 90 10.10 6.77 6.33
N PHE A 91 8.99 7.39 6.70
CA PHE A 91 8.38 8.47 5.93
C PHE A 91 9.09 9.81 6.15
N GLU A 92 9.63 10.01 7.36
CA GLU A 92 10.22 11.29 7.78
C GLU A 92 11.63 11.50 7.22
N ARG A 93 12.23 10.46 6.60
CA ARG A 93 13.57 10.49 6.01
C ARG A 93 14.66 10.64 7.07
N ARG A 94 14.50 9.93 8.19
CA ARG A 94 15.46 9.93 9.30
C ARG A 94 16.75 9.21 8.91
N THR A 95 16.66 8.12 8.14
CA THR A 95 17.82 7.25 7.85
C THR A 95 18.30 7.35 6.39
N LEU A 96 17.42 7.74 5.47
CA LEU A 96 17.73 7.93 4.05
C LEU A 96 17.15 9.24 3.52
N ALA A 97 17.77 9.80 2.50
CA ALA A 97 17.34 11.06 1.87
C ALA A 97 15.94 10.99 1.21
N ALA A 98 15.41 9.79 0.97
CA ALA A 98 14.12 9.56 0.35
C ALA A 98 13.28 8.59 1.19
N PRO A 99 11.95 8.80 1.26
CA PRO A 99 11.10 7.98 2.10
C PRO A 99 11.01 6.55 1.54
N TYR A 100 10.91 5.59 2.45
CA TYR A 100 10.84 4.18 2.11
C TYR A 100 9.96 3.38 3.07
N PHE A 101 9.64 2.17 2.65
CA PHE A 101 8.96 1.18 3.49
C PHE A 101 9.48 -0.22 3.20
N ILE A 102 9.24 -1.11 4.16
CA ILE A 102 9.62 -2.51 4.15
C ILE A 102 8.34 -3.32 4.35
N GLN A 103 8.09 -4.24 3.43
CA GLN A 103 6.92 -5.11 3.46
C GLN A 103 7.33 -6.58 3.35
N ASP A 104 6.41 -7.48 3.70
CA ASP A 104 6.57 -8.91 3.47
C ASP A 104 6.86 -9.18 1.98
N PHE A 105 7.78 -10.12 1.72
CA PHE A 105 8.03 -10.61 0.37
C PHE A 105 7.09 -11.77 0.06
N ILE A 106 6.13 -11.54 -0.82
CA ILE A 106 5.21 -12.58 -1.27
C ILE A 106 5.85 -13.39 -2.38
N THR A 107 5.87 -14.70 -2.20
CA THR A 107 6.13 -15.67 -3.26
C THR A 107 4.83 -16.29 -3.73
N GLY A 108 4.73 -16.56 -5.02
CA GLY A 108 3.58 -17.22 -5.60
C GLY A 108 3.67 -17.29 -7.12
N GLU A 109 2.63 -17.85 -7.70
CA GLU A 109 2.46 -17.91 -9.15
C GLU A 109 1.66 -16.70 -9.64
N ASP A 110 2.06 -16.16 -10.78
CA ASP A 110 1.32 -15.10 -11.46
C ASP A 110 0.13 -15.74 -12.19
N ALA A 111 -1.07 -15.59 -11.61
CA ALA A 111 -2.29 -16.18 -12.15
C ALA A 111 -2.54 -15.80 -13.62
N ALA A 112 -2.13 -14.60 -14.06
CA ALA A 112 -2.27 -14.20 -15.47
C ALA A 112 -1.45 -15.07 -16.44
N ARG A 113 -0.39 -15.72 -15.94
CA ARG A 113 0.48 -16.62 -16.73
C ARG A 113 0.05 -18.07 -16.65
N SER A 114 -0.61 -18.47 -15.56
CA SER A 114 -0.93 -19.86 -15.30
C SER A 114 -2.41 -20.21 -15.49
N LEU A 115 -3.31 -19.22 -15.60
CA LEU A 115 -4.75 -19.45 -15.68
C LEU A 115 -5.14 -20.45 -16.78
N THR A 116 -4.50 -20.36 -17.95
CA THR A 116 -4.81 -21.20 -19.11
C THR A 116 -4.33 -22.65 -18.96
N ALA A 117 -3.42 -22.92 -18.03
CA ALA A 117 -2.92 -24.26 -17.73
C ALA A 117 -3.74 -24.96 -16.63
N LEU A 118 -4.61 -24.23 -15.93
CA LEU A 118 -5.46 -24.77 -14.88
C LEU A 118 -6.68 -25.48 -15.45
N SER A 119 -7.16 -26.50 -14.73
CA SER A 119 -8.46 -27.12 -15.01
C SER A 119 -9.59 -26.11 -14.85
N PHE A 120 -10.73 -26.33 -15.49
CA PHE A 120 -11.91 -25.46 -15.32
C PHE A 120 -12.33 -25.31 -13.85
N THR A 121 -12.25 -26.40 -13.07
CA THR A 121 -12.56 -26.39 -11.64
C THR A 121 -11.58 -25.51 -10.85
N ASP A 122 -10.29 -25.57 -11.16
CA ASP A 122 -9.27 -24.77 -10.47
C ASP A 122 -9.33 -23.29 -10.91
N GLN A 123 -9.64 -23.01 -12.18
CA GLN A 123 -9.93 -21.65 -12.65
C GLN A 123 -11.11 -21.03 -11.88
N ASN A 124 -12.20 -21.79 -11.70
CA ASN A 124 -13.36 -21.31 -10.94
C ASN A 124 -13.01 -21.06 -9.46
N ARG A 125 -12.17 -21.91 -8.85
CA ARG A 125 -11.69 -21.70 -7.47
C ARG A 125 -10.86 -20.42 -7.35
N VAL A 126 -9.88 -20.22 -8.24
CA VAL A 126 -9.07 -18.99 -8.29
C VAL A 126 -9.93 -17.75 -8.52
N GLY A 127 -10.91 -17.83 -9.43
CA GLY A 127 -11.85 -16.74 -9.69
C GLY A 127 -12.70 -16.39 -8.46
N THR A 128 -13.14 -17.40 -7.70
CA THR A 128 -13.91 -17.21 -6.46
C THR A 128 -13.07 -16.51 -5.39
N GLU A 129 -11.82 -16.96 -5.18
CA GLU A 129 -10.89 -16.32 -4.25
C GLU A 129 -10.60 -14.86 -4.63
N LEU A 130 -10.39 -14.59 -5.92
CA LEU A 130 -10.20 -13.23 -6.42
C LEU A 130 -11.43 -12.35 -6.16
N ALA A 131 -12.63 -12.86 -6.42
CA ALA A 131 -13.87 -12.14 -6.17
C ALA A 131 -14.06 -11.83 -4.68
N ASN A 132 -13.73 -12.76 -3.79
CA ASN A 132 -13.78 -12.56 -2.33
C ASN A 132 -12.75 -11.51 -1.88
N GLY A 133 -11.52 -11.56 -2.43
CA GLY A 133 -10.50 -10.54 -2.17
C GLY A 133 -10.92 -9.15 -2.61
N LEU A 134 -11.50 -9.02 -3.81
CA LEU A 134 -12.04 -7.75 -4.33
C LEU A 134 -13.20 -7.23 -3.50
N ARG A 135 -14.13 -8.09 -3.08
CA ARG A 135 -15.22 -7.71 -2.18
C ARG A 135 -14.69 -7.14 -0.86
N SER A 136 -13.69 -7.81 -0.28
CA SER A 136 -13.04 -7.35 0.95
C SER A 136 -12.34 -6.01 0.75
N LEU A 137 -11.65 -5.84 -0.37
CA LEU A 137 -11.01 -4.57 -0.73
C LEU A 137 -12.03 -3.43 -0.89
N HIS A 138 -13.16 -3.68 -1.55
CA HIS A 138 -14.21 -2.68 -1.74
C HIS A 138 -14.96 -2.32 -0.45
N ALA A 139 -14.95 -3.21 0.54
CA ALA A 139 -15.47 -2.90 1.87
C ALA A 139 -14.56 -1.96 2.68
N VAL A 140 -13.31 -1.74 2.22
CA VAL A 140 -12.39 -0.81 2.87
C VAL A 140 -12.87 0.62 2.65
N ALA A 141 -13.29 1.23 3.75
CA ALA A 141 -13.61 2.64 3.85
C ALA A 141 -12.34 3.50 3.62
N TYR A 142 -12.01 3.76 2.36
CA TYR A 142 -10.85 4.55 1.97
C TYR A 142 -11.26 5.78 1.15
N VAL A 143 -10.76 6.95 1.54
CA VAL A 143 -10.91 8.18 0.77
C VAL A 143 -9.52 8.66 0.35
N ASP A 144 -9.27 8.69 -0.96
CA ASP A 144 -7.95 8.99 -1.56
C ASP A 144 -7.54 10.48 -1.42
N THR A 145 -8.47 11.33 -0.97
CA THR A 145 -8.27 12.76 -0.79
C THR A 145 -9.04 13.19 0.46
N PRO A 146 -8.40 13.67 1.53
CA PRO A 146 -9.09 14.45 2.55
C PRO A 146 -9.47 15.78 1.90
N VAL A 147 -10.51 15.78 1.08
CA VAL A 147 -11.21 17.02 0.77
C VAL A 147 -11.91 17.40 2.06
N PRO A 148 -11.80 18.63 2.56
CA PRO A 148 -12.76 19.10 3.53
C PRO A 148 -14.12 18.95 2.85
N TRP A 149 -14.96 18.06 3.34
CA TRP A 149 -16.31 17.81 2.79
C TRP A 149 -17.16 19.09 2.71
N ALA A 150 -16.71 20.18 3.34
CA ALA A 150 -17.33 21.49 3.32
C ALA A 150 -16.92 22.42 2.14
N ALA A 151 -15.86 22.14 1.37
CA ALA A 151 -15.29 23.16 0.48
C ALA A 151 -15.63 23.07 -1.02
N GLU A 152 -15.85 21.90 -1.62
CA GLU A 152 -16.05 21.82 -3.08
C GLU A 152 -17.07 20.75 -3.50
N LEU A 153 -18.36 21.12 -3.50
CA LEU A 153 -19.42 20.45 -4.25
C LEU A 153 -19.37 20.90 -5.73
N ASP A 154 -18.35 20.48 -6.48
CA ASP A 154 -18.35 20.62 -7.95
C ASP A 154 -19.06 19.42 -8.62
N ASP A 155 -19.72 19.67 -9.75
CA ASP A 155 -20.56 18.73 -10.51
C ASP A 155 -19.82 17.44 -10.90
N ARG A 156 -18.48 17.46 -11.01
CA ARG A 156 -17.66 16.27 -11.24
C ARG A 156 -17.71 15.24 -10.11
N MET A 157 -17.88 15.66 -8.85
CA MET A 157 -18.08 14.74 -7.73
C MET A 157 -19.50 14.18 -7.72
N ARG A 158 -20.52 14.91 -8.21
CA ARG A 158 -21.86 14.33 -8.40
C ARG A 158 -21.83 13.23 -9.44
N THR A 159 -21.14 13.42 -10.56
CA THR A 159 -21.01 12.37 -11.59
C THR A 159 -20.29 11.14 -11.04
N ARG A 160 -19.17 11.30 -10.31
CA ARG A 160 -18.46 10.16 -9.69
C ARG A 160 -19.25 9.51 -8.55
N ALA A 161 -19.97 10.28 -7.74
CA ALA A 161 -20.85 9.74 -6.71
C ALA A 161 -22.07 9.02 -7.34
N VAL A 162 -22.53 9.41 -8.52
CA VAL A 162 -23.58 8.71 -9.28
C VAL A 162 -23.03 7.44 -9.93
N GLU A 163 -21.81 7.47 -10.48
CA GLU A 163 -21.11 6.29 -11.00
C GLU A 163 -20.77 5.28 -9.88
N CYS A 164 -20.30 5.74 -8.72
CA CYS A 164 -20.12 4.91 -7.52
C CYS A 164 -21.46 4.45 -6.96
N ARG A 165 -22.51 5.29 -6.87
CA ARG A 165 -23.87 4.85 -6.46
C ARG A 165 -24.45 3.78 -7.37
N THR A 166 -24.08 3.73 -8.64
CA THR A 166 -24.54 2.68 -9.56
C THR A 166 -23.88 1.33 -9.25
N LEU A 167 -22.69 1.33 -8.65
CA LEU A 167 -21.99 0.14 -8.13
C LEU A 167 -22.31 -0.15 -6.64
N ASP A 168 -22.58 0.90 -5.86
CA ASP A 168 -22.83 0.89 -4.40
C ASP A 168 -24.31 0.82 -4.01
N ALA A 169 -25.25 0.84 -4.97
CA ALA A 169 -26.69 0.65 -4.72
C ALA A 169 -27.03 -0.73 -4.09
N LEU A 170 -26.02 -1.56 -3.81
CA LEU A 170 -26.13 -2.87 -3.18
C LEU A 170 -25.64 -2.94 -1.72
N ASP A 171 -24.98 -1.90 -1.15
CA ASP A 171 -24.49 -1.98 0.25
C ASP A 171 -24.62 -0.67 1.05
N VAL A 172 -25.85 -0.34 1.44
CA VAL A 172 -26.17 0.79 2.35
C VAL A 172 -25.47 0.65 3.72
N ALA A 173 -25.30 -0.58 4.21
CA ALA A 173 -24.66 -0.83 5.50
C ALA A 173 -23.15 -0.51 5.45
N GLY A 174 -22.51 -0.63 4.28
CA GLY A 174 -21.12 -0.20 4.06
C GLY A 174 -20.94 1.30 4.23
N GLN A 175 -21.89 2.10 3.76
CA GLN A 175 -21.82 3.56 3.83
C GLN A 175 -21.91 4.08 5.27
N GLU A 176 -22.78 3.49 6.08
CA GLU A 176 -22.93 3.85 7.49
C GLU A 176 -21.67 3.53 8.30
N ARG A 177 -21.00 2.39 8.01
CA ARG A 177 -19.73 2.02 8.64
C ARG A 177 -18.60 3.00 8.31
N VAL A 178 -18.52 3.48 7.07
CA VAL A 178 -17.52 4.47 6.64
C VAL A 178 -17.72 5.77 7.40
N LEU A 179 -18.95 6.26 7.50
CA LEU A 179 -19.28 7.51 8.19
C LEU A 179 -18.96 7.46 9.68
N ALA A 180 -19.34 6.37 10.36
CA ALA A 180 -19.02 6.17 11.78
C ALA A 180 -17.50 6.16 12.02
N HIS A 181 -16.72 5.53 11.13
CA HIS A 181 -15.26 5.53 11.22
C HIS A 181 -14.64 6.93 11.13
N TYR A 182 -15.26 7.84 10.35
CA TYR A 182 -14.81 9.22 10.22
C TYR A 182 -15.05 10.04 11.48
N GLU A 183 -16.22 9.89 12.08
CA GLU A 183 -16.60 10.58 13.31
C GLU A 183 -15.66 10.18 14.47
N ASP A 184 -15.29 8.91 14.55
CA ASP A 184 -14.41 8.39 15.60
C ASP A 184 -12.92 8.81 15.45
N ARG A 185 -12.46 9.16 14.24
CA ARG A 185 -11.05 9.45 13.94
C ARG A 185 -10.79 10.89 13.51
N GLN A 186 -11.76 11.78 13.67
CA GLN A 186 -11.65 13.19 13.32
C GLN A 186 -10.40 13.87 13.94
N TRP A 187 -10.04 13.49 15.16
CA TRP A 187 -8.87 13.99 15.90
C TRP A 187 -7.53 13.61 15.25
N ALA A 188 -7.45 12.50 14.53
CA ALA A 188 -6.20 12.01 13.93
C ALA A 188 -5.77 12.79 12.67
N LEU A 189 -6.61 13.72 12.21
CA LEU A 189 -6.43 14.46 10.96
C LEU A 189 -6.27 15.97 11.16
N GLU A 190 -6.36 16.48 12.39
CA GLU A 190 -6.32 17.92 12.71
C GLU A 190 -4.98 18.59 12.34
N ASP A 191 -3.87 17.86 12.42
CA ASP A 191 -2.51 18.41 12.26
C ASP A 191 -1.84 18.10 10.90
N VAL A 192 -2.59 17.63 9.89
CA VAL A 192 -2.01 17.41 8.54
C VAL A 192 -1.96 18.75 7.78
N PRO A 193 -0.77 19.36 7.58
CA PRO A 193 -0.68 20.65 6.91
C PRO A 193 -1.05 20.52 5.44
N ARG A 194 -1.72 21.56 4.93
CA ARG A 194 -2.23 21.70 3.55
C ARG A 194 -1.14 21.59 2.50
#